data_AF-A0A518JVX7-F1
#
_entry.id   AF-A0A518JVX7-F1
#
_cell.length_a   1.000
_cell.length_b   1.000
_cell.length_c   1.000
_cell.angle_alpha   90.00
_cell.angle_beta   90.00
_cell.angle_gamma   90.00
#
_symmetry.space_group_name_H-M   'P 1'
#
loop_
_entity.id
_entity.type
_entity.pdbx_description
1 polymer ?
#
loop_
_entity_poly.entity_id
_entity_poly.type
_entity_poly.pdbx_seq_one_letter_code
_entity_poly.pdbx_strand_id
1 'polypeptide(L)'
;MIAKDIQRGKASTDFGVFSELPFGSEIQQIAFVSEHRPEQKLLLALPMPFRRYAVNAESAPDPQTDESHDRLQIMTIPTSNHQDPELQAVARHWVGSRATEQKLPLEMMTLQGAQVFWTTGRVAVLAPEDRLDSVCLALIENCWYEAELRDIEQLLGESWPQMEADAPLAFTFDEKSLSKQPQLKKRFQQLVGIRARQSQLGPFIHQPHLHPPTLASQVGERYRERSRMLHRHEFLGEQLEVFERIYDALGQRASDFVQSRTGHILEWIIIVLLLTQLLLWGFELLTSAGQ
;
A
#
# COMPACT_ATOMS: atom_id res chain seq x y z
N MET A 1 -35.60 -12.22 34.96
CA MET A 1 -35.61 -13.52 34.27
C MET A 1 -35.79 -13.18 32.79
N ILE A 2 -34.78 -13.04 31.93
CA ILE A 2 -33.44 -13.64 31.80
C ILE A 2 -32.46 -12.52 31.42
N ALA A 3 -31.45 -12.29 32.25
CA ALA A 3 -30.27 -11.51 31.89
C ALA A 3 -29.39 -12.43 31.03
N LYS A 4 -29.06 -12.02 29.80
CA LYS A 4 -28.22 -12.79 28.90
C LYS A 4 -26.81 -12.26 29.01
N ASP A 5 -25.97 -13.05 29.67
CA ASP A 5 -24.52 -12.92 29.74
C ASP A 5 -23.93 -12.67 28.35
N ILE A 6 -23.19 -11.57 28.22
CA ILE A 6 -22.17 -11.39 27.20
C ILE A 6 -20.84 -11.32 27.95
N GLN A 7 -20.24 -12.48 28.15
CA GLN A 7 -18.82 -12.58 28.46
C GLN A 7 -18.03 -12.16 27.21
N ARG A 8 -17.54 -10.92 27.19
CA ARG A 8 -16.52 -10.47 26.22
C ARG A 8 -15.14 -10.93 26.67
N GLY A 9 -14.41 -11.50 25.71
CA GLY A 9 -13.21 -12.30 25.89
C GLY A 9 -12.01 -11.55 26.48
N LYS A 10 -11.28 -12.28 27.32
CA LYS A 10 -9.94 -11.96 27.85
C LYS A 10 -8.87 -12.53 26.92
N ALA A 11 -8.01 -11.67 26.37
CA ALA A 11 -6.57 -11.86 26.08
C ALA A 11 -6.08 -10.55 25.42
N SER A 12 -4.96 -9.89 25.71
CA SER A 12 -3.71 -10.23 26.41
C SER A 12 -3.01 -8.91 26.77
N THR A 13 -2.35 -8.87 27.94
CA THR A 13 -1.25 -7.94 28.30
C THR A 13 -1.41 -6.43 28.01
N ASP A 14 -2.29 -5.74 28.75
CA ASP A 14 -2.17 -4.31 29.13
C ASP A 14 -3.05 -3.99 30.38
N PHE A 15 -3.26 -5.01 31.24
CA PHE A 15 -4.32 -5.07 32.24
C PHE A 15 -4.29 -4.02 33.37
N GLY A 16 -3.28 -3.16 33.46
CA GLY A 16 -3.19 -2.11 34.47
C GLY A 16 -3.96 -0.82 34.14
N VAL A 17 -4.20 -0.54 32.85
CA VAL A 17 -4.78 0.75 32.41
C VAL A 17 -6.32 0.71 32.37
N PHE A 18 -6.92 -0.47 32.42
CA PHE A 18 -8.35 -0.67 32.12
C PHE A 18 -9.30 -0.56 33.33
N SER A 19 -8.79 -0.54 34.56
CA SER A 19 -9.64 -0.45 35.76
C SER A 19 -10.29 0.92 35.94
N GLU A 20 -9.81 1.96 35.23
CA GLU A 20 -10.24 3.36 35.38
C GLU A 20 -11.09 3.84 34.18
N LEU A 21 -11.34 3.00 33.17
CA LEU A 21 -12.10 3.42 32.00
C LEU A 21 -13.62 3.44 32.26
N PRO A 22 -14.35 4.41 31.67
CA PRO A 22 -15.79 4.48 31.79
C PRO A 22 -16.48 3.28 31.13
N PHE A 23 -17.66 2.96 31.62
CA PHE A 23 -18.50 1.89 31.08
C PHE A 23 -18.75 2.10 29.58
N GLY A 24 -18.62 1.03 28.79
CA GLY A 24 -18.73 1.07 27.33
C GLY A 24 -17.41 1.33 26.61
N SER A 25 -16.30 1.51 27.32
CA SER A 25 -14.98 1.55 26.70
C SER A 25 -14.62 0.19 26.10
N GLU A 26 -14.10 0.18 24.89
CA GLU A 26 -13.77 -1.03 24.15
C GLU A 26 -12.45 -0.82 23.39
N ILE A 27 -11.64 -1.89 23.31
CA ILE A 27 -10.54 -1.96 22.36
C ILE A 27 -10.93 -2.97 21.30
N GLN A 28 -10.86 -2.54 20.04
CA GLN A 28 -11.08 -3.37 18.88
C GLN A 28 -9.78 -3.51 18.10
N GLN A 29 -9.47 -4.74 17.72
CA GLN A 29 -8.46 -5.01 16.71
C GLN A 29 -9.16 -5.16 15.37
N ILE A 30 -8.71 -4.41 14.38
CA ILE A 30 -9.32 -4.35 13.06
C ILE A 30 -8.31 -4.92 12.06
N ALA A 31 -8.76 -5.90 11.29
CA ALA A 31 -8.02 -6.49 10.19
C ALA A 31 -8.68 -6.11 8.87
N PHE A 32 -7.86 -5.88 7.84
CA PHE A 32 -8.34 -5.55 6.49
C PHE A 32 -8.19 -6.77 5.58
N VAL A 33 -9.31 -7.40 5.21
CA VAL A 33 -9.35 -8.66 4.45
C VAL A 33 -9.88 -8.45 3.03
N SER A 34 -9.39 -9.25 2.08
CA SER A 34 -9.85 -9.22 0.68
C SER A 34 -11.24 -9.85 0.48
N GLU A 35 -11.60 -10.80 1.34
CA GLU A 35 -12.89 -11.50 1.30
C GLU A 35 -13.54 -11.51 2.68
N HIS A 36 -14.81 -11.11 2.73
CA HIS A 36 -15.61 -11.15 3.95
C HIS A 36 -16.25 -12.52 4.14
N ARG A 37 -16.04 -13.14 5.31
CA ARG A 37 -16.70 -14.40 5.70
C ARG A 37 -17.92 -14.11 6.59
N PRO A 38 -19.02 -14.88 6.50
CA PRO A 38 -20.23 -14.65 7.29
C PRO A 38 -20.03 -14.65 8.81
N GLU A 39 -18.99 -15.33 9.29
CA GLU A 39 -18.62 -15.44 10.71
C GLU A 39 -17.89 -14.19 11.23
N GLN A 40 -17.39 -13.34 10.33
CA GLN A 40 -16.67 -12.13 10.69
C GLN A 40 -17.64 -10.96 10.90
N LYS A 41 -17.48 -10.24 12.01
CA LYS A 41 -18.16 -8.96 12.22
C LYS A 41 -17.57 -7.91 11.26
N LEU A 42 -18.30 -7.62 10.19
CA LEU A 42 -18.00 -6.55 9.25
C LEU A 42 -18.19 -5.18 9.93
N LEU A 43 -17.15 -4.36 9.90
CA LEU A 43 -17.19 -2.98 10.39
C LEU A 43 -17.41 -2.00 9.23
N LEU A 44 -16.65 -2.18 8.14
CA LEU A 44 -16.69 -1.31 6.98
C LEU A 44 -16.33 -2.08 5.71
N ALA A 45 -17.07 -1.86 4.63
CA ALA A 45 -16.62 -2.23 3.29
C ALA A 45 -15.95 -1.01 2.66
N LEU A 46 -14.68 -1.14 2.25
CA LEU A 46 -13.97 -0.04 1.62
C LEU A 46 -14.56 0.25 0.24
N PRO A 47 -14.57 1.52 -0.20
CA PRO A 47 -15.12 1.89 -1.50
C PRO A 47 -14.29 1.28 -2.65
N MET A 48 -14.96 1.02 -3.77
CA MET A 48 -14.30 0.62 -5.01
C MET A 48 -13.26 1.67 -5.41
N PRO A 49 -12.04 1.29 -5.83
CA PRO A 49 -11.67 -0.03 -6.34
C PRO A 49 -11.10 -1.01 -5.31
N PHE A 50 -11.00 -0.61 -4.04
CA PHE A 50 -10.41 -1.42 -2.98
C PHE A 50 -11.40 -2.49 -2.55
N ARG A 51 -11.30 -3.69 -3.14
CA ARG A 51 -12.09 -4.86 -2.75
C ARG A 51 -11.60 -5.40 -1.40
N ARG A 52 -11.77 -4.61 -0.34
CA ARG A 52 -11.25 -4.85 1.00
C ARG A 52 -12.34 -4.57 2.03
N TYR A 53 -12.30 -5.31 3.14
CA TYR A 53 -13.27 -5.24 4.22
C TYR A 53 -12.55 -5.07 5.54
N ALA A 54 -12.97 -4.11 6.36
CA ALA A 54 -12.51 -3.96 7.73
C ALA A 54 -13.37 -4.86 8.64
N VAL A 55 -12.74 -5.83 9.29
CA VAL A 55 -13.41 -6.80 10.18
C VAL A 55 -12.77 -6.80 11.56
N ASN A 56 -13.54 -7.15 12.59
CA ASN A 56 -12.95 -7.36 13.92
C ASN A 56 -12.06 -8.63 13.89
N ALA A 57 -10.79 -8.47 14.27
CA ALA A 57 -9.77 -9.50 14.24
C ALA A 57 -10.04 -10.66 15.21
N GLU A 58 -10.82 -10.44 16.28
CA GLU A 58 -11.23 -11.52 17.20
C GLU A 58 -12.14 -12.56 16.51
N SER A 59 -12.79 -12.19 15.40
CA SER A 59 -13.63 -13.07 14.59
C SER A 59 -12.91 -13.59 13.34
N ALA A 60 -11.63 -13.27 13.16
CA ALA A 60 -10.84 -13.73 12.03
C ALA A 60 -10.08 -15.03 12.39
N PRO A 61 -10.17 -16.10 11.58
CA PRO A 61 -9.36 -17.30 11.81
C PRO A 61 -7.86 -17.02 11.58
N ASP A 62 -7.04 -17.92 12.15
CA ASP A 62 -5.58 -17.92 12.26
C ASP A 62 -4.81 -17.24 11.09
N PRO A 63 -3.75 -16.44 11.35
CA PRO A 63 -3.17 -15.43 10.45
C PRO A 63 -2.23 -16.00 9.37
N GLN A 64 -2.42 -17.25 8.94
CA GLN A 64 -1.49 -17.88 7.99
C GLN A 64 -1.82 -17.63 6.51
N THR A 65 -2.82 -16.81 6.20
CA THR A 65 -3.14 -16.46 4.81
C THR A 65 -3.45 -14.97 4.71
N ASP A 66 -2.54 -14.25 4.04
CA ASP A 66 -2.53 -12.83 3.70
C ASP A 66 -2.06 -11.83 4.79
N GLU A 67 -0.75 -11.56 4.73
CA GLU A 67 -0.05 -10.29 5.05
C GLU A 67 -0.33 -9.66 6.43
N SER A 68 0.49 -10.08 7.40
CA SER A 68 0.44 -9.72 8.82
C SER A 68 0.86 -8.27 9.17
N HIS A 69 0.71 -7.30 8.27
CA HIS A 69 1.14 -5.90 8.51
C HIS A 69 -0.01 -4.88 8.69
N ASP A 70 -1.26 -5.28 8.42
CA ASP A 70 -2.44 -4.41 8.37
C ASP A 70 -3.39 -4.59 9.57
N ARG A 71 -2.87 -4.42 10.79
CA ARG A 71 -3.71 -4.40 12.00
C ARG A 71 -3.80 -3.00 12.59
N LEU A 72 -5.01 -2.48 12.64
CA LEU A 72 -5.36 -1.23 13.30
C LEU A 72 -5.97 -1.56 14.67
N GLN A 73 -5.45 -0.95 15.73
CA GLN A 73 -6.07 -1.04 17.05
C GLN A 73 -6.81 0.26 17.34
N ILE A 74 -8.10 0.17 17.64
CA ILE A 74 -8.92 1.32 18.03
C ILE A 74 -9.38 1.14 19.45
N MET A 75 -9.10 2.12 20.30
CA MET A 75 -9.72 2.26 21.61
C MET A 75 -10.82 3.30 21.55
N THR A 76 -12.03 2.93 21.92
CA THR A 76 -13.17 3.84 22.03
C THR A 76 -13.51 4.06 23.49
N ILE A 77 -13.62 5.32 23.90
CA ILE A 77 -13.99 5.73 25.25
C ILE A 77 -15.23 6.63 25.15
N PRO A 78 -16.43 6.11 25.48
CA PRO A 78 -17.64 6.92 25.51
C PRO A 78 -17.55 7.92 26.65
N THR A 79 -17.53 9.20 26.32
CA THR A 79 -17.52 10.27 27.31
C THR A 79 -18.15 11.56 26.76
N SER A 80 -19.00 12.19 27.57
CA SER A 80 -19.49 13.54 27.32
C SER A 80 -18.44 14.59 27.69
N ASN A 81 -17.47 14.24 28.55
CA ASN A 81 -16.37 15.10 28.96
C ASN A 81 -15.05 14.65 28.30
N HIS A 82 -14.93 14.90 27.00
CA HIS A 82 -13.69 14.67 26.25
C HIS A 82 -12.50 15.49 26.75
N GLN A 83 -12.71 16.51 27.60
CA GLN A 83 -11.66 17.35 28.16
C GLN A 83 -11.08 16.83 29.48
N ASP A 84 -11.56 15.68 29.97
CA ASP A 84 -11.07 15.06 31.19
C ASP A 84 -9.56 14.75 31.11
N PRO A 85 -8.71 15.40 31.93
CA PRO A 85 -7.26 15.18 31.89
C PRO A 85 -6.84 13.75 32.17
N GLU A 86 -7.59 13.01 32.99
CA GLU A 86 -7.25 11.63 33.36
C GLU A 86 -7.51 10.69 32.17
N LEU A 87 -8.69 10.79 31.55
CA LEU A 87 -9.03 10.02 30.35
C LEU A 87 -8.09 10.35 29.18
N GLN A 88 -7.71 11.61 29.03
CA GLN A 88 -6.71 12.00 28.04
C GLN A 88 -5.34 11.38 28.34
N ALA A 89 -4.89 11.38 29.59
CA ALA A 89 -3.62 10.78 29.97
C ALA A 89 -3.61 9.28 29.66
N VAL A 90 -4.69 8.58 30.01
CA VAL A 90 -4.89 7.16 29.70
C VAL A 90 -4.86 6.90 28.18
N ALA A 91 -5.62 7.67 27.40
CA ALA A 91 -5.67 7.53 25.94
C ALA A 91 -4.31 7.79 25.29
N ARG A 92 -3.62 8.86 25.67
CA ARG A 92 -2.27 9.18 25.18
C ARG A 92 -1.27 8.09 25.54
N HIS A 93 -1.32 7.59 26.77
CA HIS A 93 -0.44 6.54 27.23
C HIS A 93 -0.64 5.25 26.43
N TRP A 94 -1.89 4.82 26.22
CA TRP A 94 -2.20 3.61 25.45
C TRP A 94 -1.79 3.71 23.97
N VAL A 95 -2.04 4.86 23.33
CA VAL A 95 -1.62 5.08 21.94
C VAL A 95 -0.08 5.11 21.84
N GLY A 96 0.60 5.66 22.84
CA GLY A 96 2.05 5.75 22.91
C GLY A 96 2.77 4.50 23.42
N SER A 97 2.07 3.54 24.04
CA SER A 97 2.68 2.36 24.67
C SER A 97 3.09 1.26 23.68
N ARG A 98 2.91 1.46 22.37
CA ARG A 98 3.30 0.46 21.37
C ARG A 98 4.82 0.26 21.44
N ALA A 99 5.23 -0.95 21.81
CA ALA A 99 6.61 -1.40 21.97
C ALA A 99 7.32 -1.54 20.61
N THR A 100 7.43 -0.46 19.87
CA THR A 100 8.30 -0.37 18.69
C THR A 100 9.50 0.48 19.10
N GLU A 101 10.72 0.03 18.77
CA GLU A 101 11.96 0.73 19.15
C GLU A 101 12.02 2.19 18.65
N GLN A 102 11.19 2.53 17.67
CA GLN A 102 10.97 3.90 17.21
C GLN A 102 9.81 4.56 17.96
N LYS A 103 10.14 5.60 18.73
CA LYS A 103 9.17 6.49 19.36
C LYS A 103 8.47 7.33 18.28
N LEU A 104 7.34 6.84 17.77
CA LEU A 104 6.53 7.54 16.79
C LEU A 104 5.90 8.81 17.41
N PRO A 105 5.77 9.91 16.65
CA PRO A 105 5.10 11.11 17.15
C PRO A 105 3.63 10.81 17.40
N LEU A 106 3.17 11.15 18.61
CA LEU A 106 1.76 11.10 18.96
C LEU A 106 1.08 12.34 18.41
N GLU A 107 0.05 12.14 17.59
CA GLU A 107 -0.77 13.22 17.07
C GLU A 107 -2.13 13.25 17.77
N MET A 108 -2.72 14.45 17.85
CA MET A 108 -4.00 14.66 18.51
C MET A 108 -4.82 15.73 17.81
N MET A 109 -6.10 15.46 17.59
CA MET A 109 -7.10 16.44 17.16
C MET A 109 -8.29 16.51 18.12
N THR A 110 -8.91 17.68 18.18
CA THR A 110 -10.17 17.90 18.91
C THR A 110 -11.16 18.53 17.94
N LEU A 111 -12.34 17.93 17.79
CA LEU A 111 -13.35 18.35 16.82
C LEU A 111 -14.76 18.08 17.37
N GLN A 112 -15.57 19.13 17.49
CA GLN A 112 -17.00 19.05 17.84
C GLN A 112 -17.33 18.10 19.02
N GLY A 113 -16.53 18.16 20.09
CA GLY A 113 -16.74 17.34 21.29
C GLY A 113 -16.18 15.92 21.21
N ALA A 114 -15.48 15.57 20.12
CA ALA A 114 -14.65 14.38 20.02
C ALA A 114 -13.17 14.77 20.14
N GLN A 115 -12.38 13.91 20.77
CA GLN A 115 -10.93 14.00 20.79
C GLN A 115 -10.33 12.69 20.31
N VAL A 116 -9.40 12.79 19.38
CA VAL A 116 -8.76 11.63 18.76
C VAL A 116 -7.26 11.74 18.94
N PHE A 117 -6.66 10.65 19.40
CA PHE A 117 -5.22 10.47 19.54
C PHE A 117 -4.78 9.34 18.63
N TRP A 118 -3.68 9.48 17.91
CA TRP A 118 -3.20 8.39 17.08
C TRP A 118 -1.68 8.37 16.94
N THR A 119 -1.21 7.16 16.68
CA THR A 119 0.10 6.81 16.14
C THR A 119 -0.12 5.81 15.01
N THR A 120 0.92 5.42 14.30
CA THR A 120 0.76 4.49 13.17
C THR A 120 0.19 3.14 13.66
N GLY A 121 -1.01 2.81 13.18
CA GLY A 121 -1.75 1.60 13.53
C GLY A 121 -2.40 1.55 14.92
N ARG A 122 -2.42 2.66 15.69
CA ARG A 122 -3.21 2.77 16.93
C ARG A 122 -3.95 4.09 17.00
N VAL A 123 -5.23 4.03 17.39
CA VAL A 123 -6.09 5.20 17.50
C VAL A 123 -6.91 5.11 18.77
N ALA A 124 -6.97 6.18 19.56
CA ALA A 124 -7.91 6.32 20.67
C ALA A 124 -8.90 7.44 20.38
N VAL A 125 -10.18 7.16 20.61
CA VAL A 125 -11.29 8.08 20.36
C VAL A 125 -12.04 8.31 21.67
N LEU A 126 -12.12 9.56 22.09
CA LEU A 126 -12.96 10.02 23.19
C LEU A 126 -14.10 10.83 22.58
N ALA A 127 -15.32 10.32 22.62
CA ALA A 127 -16.47 11.03 22.08
C ALA A 127 -17.76 10.58 22.79
N PRO A 128 -18.84 11.38 22.68
CA PRO A 128 -20.18 10.94 23.08
C PRO A 128 -20.60 9.65 22.36
N GLU A 129 -21.38 8.80 23.04
CA GLU A 129 -21.79 7.48 22.54
C GLU A 129 -22.54 7.55 21.20
N ASP A 130 -23.36 8.58 21.00
CA ASP A 130 -24.11 8.82 19.76
C ASP A 130 -23.21 9.14 18.55
N ARG A 131 -21.94 9.49 18.77
CA ARG A 131 -20.99 9.93 17.75
C ARG A 131 -19.83 8.96 17.53
N LEU A 132 -19.59 8.06 18.46
CA LEU A 132 -18.44 7.15 18.42
C LEU A 132 -18.38 6.35 17.12
N ASP A 133 -19.48 5.74 16.72
CA ASP A 133 -19.52 4.90 15.51
C ASP A 133 -19.17 5.71 14.25
N SER A 134 -19.73 6.92 14.13
CA SER A 134 -19.48 7.80 12.99
C SER A 134 -18.00 8.22 12.90
N VAL A 135 -17.39 8.55 14.03
CA VAL A 135 -15.97 8.92 14.13
C VAL A 135 -15.07 7.72 13.86
N CYS A 136 -15.41 6.56 14.41
CA CYS A 136 -14.62 5.34 14.25
C CYS A 136 -14.60 4.87 12.80
N LEU A 137 -15.75 4.83 12.11
CA LEU A 137 -15.79 4.43 10.71
C LEU A 137 -14.95 5.34 9.82
N ALA A 138 -15.03 6.67 10.04
CA ALA A 138 -14.19 7.62 9.33
C ALA A 138 -12.69 7.39 9.58
N LEU A 139 -12.31 7.09 10.83
CA LEU A 139 -10.90 6.80 11.16
C LEU A 139 -10.44 5.46 10.59
N ILE A 140 -11.26 4.41 10.64
CA ILE A 140 -10.94 3.09 10.06
C ILE A 140 -10.59 3.23 8.58
N GLU A 141 -11.43 3.95 7.82
CA GLU A 141 -11.23 4.20 6.41
C GLU A 141 -9.92 4.96 6.14
N ASN A 142 -9.72 6.09 6.84
CA ASN A 142 -8.55 6.94 6.59
C ASN A 142 -7.24 6.34 7.11
N CYS A 143 -7.28 5.55 8.19
CA CYS A 143 -6.13 4.78 8.64
C CYS A 143 -5.74 3.70 7.64
N TRP A 144 -6.69 3.10 6.92
CA TRP A 144 -6.36 2.17 5.84
C TRP A 144 -5.64 2.86 4.69
N TYR A 145 -6.13 4.01 4.23
CA TYR A 145 -5.45 4.79 3.19
C TYR A 145 -4.04 5.23 3.61
N GLU A 146 -3.85 5.61 4.88
CA GLU A 146 -2.54 5.96 5.43
C GLU A 146 -1.58 4.77 5.45
N ALA A 147 -2.07 3.60 5.88
CA ALA A 147 -1.29 2.36 5.90
C ALA A 147 -0.88 1.95 4.48
N GLU A 148 -1.82 1.95 3.53
CA GLU A 148 -1.55 1.62 2.12
C GLU A 148 -0.51 2.57 1.50
N LEU A 149 -0.57 3.87 1.82
CA LEU A 149 0.40 4.86 1.35
C LEU A 149 1.80 4.59 1.91
N ARG A 150 1.89 4.30 3.21
CA ARG A 150 3.13 3.95 3.88
C ARG A 150 3.75 2.66 3.34
N ASP A 151 2.92 1.67 3.01
CA ASP A 151 3.40 0.41 2.42
C ASP A 151 3.98 0.65 1.03
N ILE A 152 3.34 1.51 0.22
CA ILE A 152 3.89 1.95 -1.07
C ILE A 152 5.22 2.69 -0.87
N GLU A 153 5.32 3.60 0.10
CA GLU A 153 6.56 4.30 0.43
C GLU A 153 7.69 3.35 0.81
N GLN A 154 7.38 2.34 1.63
CA GLN A 154 8.37 1.34 2.04
C GLN A 154 8.83 0.50 0.85
N LEU A 155 7.90 -0.03 0.05
CA LEU A 155 8.22 -0.83 -1.14
C LEU A 155 9.07 -0.03 -2.14
N LEU A 156 8.75 1.25 -2.32
CA LEU A 156 9.49 2.13 -3.20
C LEU A 156 10.89 2.42 -2.64
N GLY A 157 11.00 2.73 -1.33
CA GLY A 157 12.27 2.95 -0.65
C GLY A 157 13.21 1.74 -0.71
N GLU A 158 12.67 0.52 -0.59
CA GLU A 158 13.44 -0.73 -0.75
C GLU A 158 13.89 -0.98 -2.21
N SER A 159 13.20 -0.37 -3.18
CA SER A 159 13.48 -0.52 -4.61
C SER A 159 14.53 0.47 -5.13
N TRP A 160 14.82 1.56 -4.39
CA TRP A 160 15.80 2.59 -4.76
C TRP A 160 17.18 2.04 -5.15
N PRO A 161 17.85 1.23 -4.32
CA PRO A 161 19.17 0.70 -4.63
C PRO A 161 19.18 -0.17 -5.90
N GLN A 162 18.07 -0.84 -6.19
CA GLN A 162 17.96 -1.71 -7.36
C GLN A 162 17.86 -0.89 -8.65
N MET A 163 17.06 0.17 -8.63
CA MET A 163 16.96 1.11 -9.76
C MET A 163 18.30 1.78 -10.04
N GLU A 164 19.02 2.23 -9.00
CA GLU A 164 20.34 2.85 -9.17
C GLU A 164 21.35 1.88 -9.80
N ALA A 165 21.31 0.61 -9.43
CA ALA A 165 22.17 -0.43 -10.02
C ALA A 165 21.80 -0.76 -11.47
N ASP A 166 20.52 -0.60 -11.85
CA ASP A 166 20.02 -0.85 -13.20
C ASP A 166 20.18 0.36 -14.13
N ALA A 167 20.27 1.58 -13.59
CA ALA A 167 20.36 2.83 -14.35
C ALA A 167 21.46 2.86 -15.44
N PRO A 168 22.69 2.33 -15.24
CA PRO A 168 23.70 2.30 -16.29
C PRO A 168 23.28 1.51 -17.54
N LEU A 169 22.43 0.49 -17.38
CA LEU A 169 21.92 -0.33 -18.48
C LEU A 169 20.98 0.45 -19.41
N ALA A 170 20.45 1.60 -18.96
CA ALA A 170 19.59 2.47 -19.75
C ALA A 170 20.38 3.22 -20.85
N PHE A 171 21.70 3.30 -20.68
CA PHE A 171 22.60 3.91 -21.66
C PHE A 171 23.30 2.86 -22.52
N THR A 172 23.80 1.78 -21.92
CA THR A 172 24.54 0.72 -22.61
C THR A 172 23.92 -0.65 -22.32
N PHE A 173 23.32 -1.26 -23.33
CA PHE A 173 22.73 -2.60 -23.23
C PHE A 173 23.53 -3.59 -24.08
N ASP A 174 24.30 -4.45 -23.41
CA ASP A 174 25.21 -5.41 -24.04
C ASP A 174 24.69 -6.85 -23.98
N GLU A 175 25.34 -7.77 -24.70
CA GLU A 175 24.99 -9.20 -24.71
C GLU A 175 25.02 -9.84 -23.31
N LYS A 176 25.92 -9.39 -22.43
CA LYS A 176 25.99 -9.85 -21.02
C LYS A 176 24.73 -9.47 -20.24
N SER A 177 24.10 -8.35 -20.60
CA SER A 177 22.92 -7.80 -19.93
C SER A 177 21.62 -8.51 -20.35
N LEU A 178 21.62 -9.27 -21.46
CA LEU A 178 20.48 -10.12 -21.83
C LEU A 178 20.11 -11.11 -20.72
N SER A 179 21.10 -11.62 -19.99
CA SER A 179 20.87 -12.53 -18.87
C SER A 179 20.03 -11.91 -17.74
N LYS A 180 20.05 -10.58 -17.62
CA LYS A 180 19.31 -9.81 -16.60
C LYS A 180 17.89 -9.43 -17.04
N GLN A 181 17.55 -9.61 -18.32
CA GLN A 181 16.25 -9.21 -18.87
C GLN A 181 15.04 -9.75 -18.08
N PRO A 182 15.01 -11.02 -17.63
CA PRO A 182 13.87 -11.52 -16.84
C PRO A 182 13.72 -10.80 -15.50
N GLN A 183 14.83 -10.41 -14.86
CA GLN A 183 14.83 -9.68 -13.59
C GLN A 183 14.33 -8.25 -13.79
N LEU A 184 14.83 -7.56 -14.83
CA LEU A 184 14.38 -6.21 -15.20
C LEU A 184 12.87 -6.19 -15.50
N LYS A 185 12.38 -7.19 -16.25
CA LYS A 185 10.94 -7.34 -16.52
C LYS A 185 10.13 -7.52 -15.24
N LYS A 186 10.60 -8.35 -14.32
CA LYS A 186 9.91 -8.57 -13.03
C LYS A 186 9.84 -7.27 -12.21
N ARG A 187 10.94 -6.53 -12.13
CA ARG A 187 11.01 -5.23 -11.42
C ARG A 187 10.07 -4.20 -12.05
N PHE A 188 10.05 -4.11 -13.38
CA PHE A 188 9.12 -3.23 -14.08
C PHE A 188 7.65 -3.62 -13.83
N GLN A 189 7.32 -4.91 -13.82
CA GLN A 189 5.97 -5.38 -13.46
C GLN A 189 5.59 -5.01 -12.02
N GLN A 190 6.54 -5.10 -11.08
CA GLN A 190 6.32 -4.66 -9.70
C GLN A 190 6.06 -3.15 -9.63
N LEU A 191 6.86 -2.35 -10.35
CA LEU A 191 6.68 -0.90 -10.42
C LEU A 191 5.29 -0.51 -10.98
N VAL A 192 4.85 -1.14 -12.07
CA VAL A 192 3.51 -0.93 -12.63
C VAL A 192 2.43 -1.29 -11.61
N GLY A 193 2.62 -2.35 -10.83
CA GLY A 193 1.73 -2.71 -9.72
C GLY A 193 1.66 -1.63 -8.63
N ILE A 194 2.82 -1.09 -8.23
CA ILE A 194 2.89 0.00 -7.25
C ILE A 194 2.21 1.27 -7.78
N ARG A 195 2.45 1.64 -9.04
CA ARG A 195 1.80 2.79 -9.70
C ARG A 195 0.29 2.64 -9.74
N ALA A 196 -0.20 1.43 -10.04
CA ALA A 196 -1.63 1.14 -10.04
C ALA A 196 -2.23 1.34 -8.63
N ARG A 197 -1.60 0.82 -7.58
CA ARG A 197 -2.04 1.02 -6.18
C ARG A 197 -2.07 2.51 -5.81
N GLN A 198 -1.00 3.25 -6.11
CA GLN A 198 -0.93 4.71 -5.85
C GLN A 198 -2.02 5.49 -6.61
N SER A 199 -2.31 5.11 -7.86
CA SER A 199 -3.33 5.76 -8.67
C SER A 199 -4.75 5.52 -8.12
N GLN A 200 -5.00 4.33 -7.58
CA GLN A 200 -6.29 3.99 -6.97
C GLN A 200 -6.57 4.83 -5.70
N LEU A 201 -5.53 5.20 -4.94
CA LEU A 201 -5.65 6.05 -3.74
C LEU A 201 -6.00 7.51 -4.06
N GLY A 202 -5.60 8.00 -5.23
CA GLY A 202 -5.74 9.41 -5.61
C GLY A 202 -7.13 10.02 -5.36
N PRO A 203 -8.22 9.44 -5.89
CA PRO A 203 -9.57 9.99 -5.70
C PRO A 203 -10.02 10.17 -4.25
N PHE A 204 -9.53 9.33 -3.33
CA PHE A 204 -9.92 9.33 -1.91
C PHE A 204 -9.06 10.27 -1.07
N ILE A 205 -7.78 10.39 -1.42
CA ILE A 205 -6.86 11.32 -0.77
C ILE A 205 -7.16 12.77 -1.18
N HIS A 206 -7.43 12.98 -2.47
CA HIS A 206 -7.70 14.30 -3.07
C HIS A 206 -9.17 14.73 -2.97
N GLN A 207 -10.01 13.98 -2.25
CA GLN A 207 -11.43 14.26 -2.18
C GLN A 207 -11.71 15.64 -1.56
N PRO A 208 -12.48 16.51 -2.25
CA PRO A 208 -12.80 17.84 -1.74
C PRO A 208 -13.72 17.77 -0.51
N HIS A 209 -13.82 18.89 0.20
CA HIS A 209 -14.66 18.99 1.39
C HIS A 209 -16.14 18.78 1.02
N LEU A 210 -16.81 17.90 1.77
CA LEU A 210 -18.22 17.62 1.56
C LEU A 210 -19.07 18.69 2.25
N HIS A 211 -20.01 19.29 1.50
CA HIS A 211 -20.94 20.30 2.01
C HIS A 211 -22.38 19.77 2.01
N PRO A 212 -23.12 19.86 3.13
CA PRO A 212 -22.70 20.39 4.43
C PRO A 212 -21.72 19.46 5.18
N PRO A 213 -20.83 20.01 6.03
CA PRO A 213 -19.82 19.20 6.71
C PRO A 213 -20.47 18.31 7.79
N THR A 214 -20.22 17.01 7.69
CA THR A 214 -20.57 16.03 8.73
C THR A 214 -19.42 15.88 9.73
N LEU A 215 -19.67 15.27 10.89
CA LEU A 215 -18.60 14.97 11.85
C LEU A 215 -17.58 14.01 11.24
N ALA A 216 -18.05 12.92 10.61
CA ALA A 216 -17.21 11.94 9.93
C ALA A 216 -16.35 12.56 8.84
N SER A 217 -16.92 13.42 7.98
CA SER A 217 -16.17 14.07 6.90
C SER A 217 -15.08 15.00 7.43
N GLN A 218 -15.37 15.77 8.49
CA GLN A 218 -14.38 16.66 9.12
C GLN A 218 -13.27 15.88 9.84
N VAL A 219 -13.61 14.77 10.52
CA VAL A 219 -12.59 13.91 11.15
C VAL A 219 -11.66 13.33 10.09
N GLY A 220 -12.22 12.78 9.00
CA GLY A 220 -11.44 12.27 7.88
C GLY A 220 -10.54 13.33 7.24
N GLU A 221 -11.08 14.52 6.97
CA GLU A 221 -10.32 15.66 6.44
C GLU A 221 -9.14 16.05 7.34
N ARG A 222 -9.41 16.27 8.63
CA ARG A 222 -8.37 16.66 9.60
C ARG A 222 -7.33 15.57 9.81
N TYR A 223 -7.75 14.31 9.77
CA TYR A 223 -6.83 13.19 9.80
C TYR A 223 -5.86 13.24 8.61
N ARG A 224 -6.39 13.33 7.37
CA ARG A 224 -5.59 13.40 6.14
C ARG A 224 -4.64 14.60 6.10
N GLU A 225 -5.09 15.76 6.59
CA GLU A 225 -4.27 16.97 6.69
C GLU A 225 -3.09 16.76 7.65
N ARG A 226 -3.36 16.23 8.84
CA ARG A 226 -2.34 16.01 9.88
C ARG A 226 -1.33 14.93 9.49
N SER A 227 -1.78 13.84 8.89
CA SER A 227 -0.92 12.78 8.36
C SER A 227 -0.22 13.15 7.04
N ARG A 228 -0.50 14.35 6.51
CA ARG A 228 0.05 14.90 5.26
C ARG A 228 -0.14 13.97 4.06
N MET A 229 -1.23 13.21 4.03
CA MET A 229 -1.45 12.19 3.01
C MET A 229 -1.44 12.75 1.59
N LEU A 230 -1.99 13.95 1.40
CA LEU A 230 -1.99 14.64 0.11
C LEU A 230 -0.55 14.83 -0.42
N HIS A 231 0.29 15.46 0.40
CA HIS A 231 1.66 15.76 0.02
C HIS A 231 2.50 14.48 -0.18
N ARG A 232 2.31 13.48 0.69
CA ARG A 232 2.97 12.17 0.58
C ARG A 232 2.58 11.47 -0.73
N HIS A 233 1.29 11.49 -1.10
CA HIS A 233 0.79 10.91 -2.35
C HIS A 233 1.36 11.59 -3.60
N GLU A 234 1.42 12.93 -3.59
CA GLU A 234 2.03 13.71 -4.68
C GLU A 234 3.52 13.42 -4.83
N PHE A 235 4.26 13.42 -3.73
CA PHE A 235 5.70 13.14 -3.71
C PHE A 235 6.02 11.72 -4.19
N LEU A 236 5.22 10.72 -3.79
CA LEU A 236 5.31 9.37 -4.33
C LEU A 236 5.06 9.33 -5.85
N GLY A 237 4.13 10.16 -6.34
CA GLY A 237 3.87 10.30 -7.76
C GLY A 237 5.11 10.75 -8.55
N GLU A 238 5.85 11.72 -8.02
CA GLU A 238 7.11 12.23 -8.59
C GLU A 238 8.22 11.16 -8.55
N GLN A 239 8.37 10.45 -7.42
CA GLN A 239 9.36 9.39 -7.28
C GLN A 239 9.12 8.24 -8.27
N LEU A 240 7.86 7.81 -8.40
CA LEU A 240 7.48 6.76 -9.36
C LEU A 240 7.78 7.17 -10.80
N GLU A 241 7.62 8.45 -11.15
CA GLU A 241 7.93 8.94 -12.49
C GLU A 241 9.43 8.78 -12.84
N VAL A 242 10.33 9.00 -11.87
CA VAL A 242 11.78 8.76 -12.06
C VAL A 242 12.05 7.29 -12.39
N PHE A 243 11.38 6.39 -11.67
CA PHE A 243 11.48 4.95 -11.89
C PHE A 243 10.98 4.55 -13.27
N GLU A 244 9.78 5.01 -13.64
CA GLU A 244 9.16 4.74 -14.93
C GLU A 244 10.07 5.16 -16.07
N ARG A 245 10.62 6.37 -16.03
CA ARG A 245 11.54 6.87 -17.06
C ARG A 245 12.77 5.99 -17.25
N ILE A 246 13.35 5.48 -16.17
CA ILE A 246 14.54 4.62 -16.24
C ILE A 246 14.18 3.25 -16.81
N TYR A 247 13.10 2.62 -16.34
CA TYR A 247 12.70 1.32 -16.84
C TYR A 247 12.14 1.34 -18.25
N ASP A 248 11.50 2.43 -18.67
CA ASP A 248 11.08 2.64 -20.06
C ASP A 248 12.30 2.76 -20.99
N ALA A 249 13.31 3.54 -20.58
CA ALA A 249 14.56 3.63 -21.33
C ALA A 249 15.27 2.27 -21.43
N LEU A 250 15.31 1.51 -20.32
CA LEU A 250 15.83 0.13 -20.32
C LEU A 250 15.08 -0.78 -21.28
N GLY A 251 13.74 -0.72 -21.26
CA GLY A 251 12.88 -1.49 -22.15
C GLY A 251 13.15 -1.19 -23.62
N GLN A 252 13.27 0.11 -23.96
CA GLN A 252 13.60 0.54 -25.30
C GLN A 252 14.98 0.04 -25.74
N ARG A 253 16.01 0.20 -24.92
CA ARG A 253 17.37 -0.27 -25.25
C ARG A 253 17.46 -1.78 -25.41
N ALA A 254 16.78 -2.53 -24.55
CA ALA A 254 16.72 -3.98 -24.66
C ALA A 254 16.05 -4.41 -25.96
N SER A 255 14.95 -3.74 -26.35
CA SER A 255 14.26 -3.98 -27.62
C SER A 255 15.14 -3.66 -28.82
N ASP A 256 15.80 -2.50 -28.83
CA ASP A 256 16.71 -2.07 -29.90
C ASP A 256 17.87 -3.06 -30.09
N PHE A 257 18.44 -3.54 -28.97
CA PHE A 257 19.53 -4.52 -29.01
C PHE A 257 19.08 -5.86 -29.61
N VAL A 258 17.92 -6.37 -29.19
CA VAL A 258 17.36 -7.62 -29.74
C VAL A 258 17.05 -7.45 -31.22
N GLN A 259 16.44 -6.35 -31.62
CA GLN A 259 16.12 -6.06 -33.02
C GLN A 259 17.37 -5.95 -33.88
N SER A 260 18.41 -5.25 -33.41
CA SER A 260 19.70 -5.15 -34.09
C SER A 260 20.36 -6.53 -34.28
N ARG A 261 20.35 -7.37 -33.24
CA ARG A 261 20.88 -8.74 -33.32
C ARG A 261 20.12 -9.59 -34.34
N THR A 262 18.79 -9.57 -34.32
CA THR A 262 17.98 -10.33 -35.29
C THR A 262 18.18 -9.81 -36.71
N GLY A 263 18.35 -8.49 -36.88
CA GLY A 263 18.69 -7.87 -38.16
C GLY A 263 20.02 -8.38 -38.71
N HIS A 264 21.08 -8.38 -37.89
CA HIS A 264 22.39 -8.90 -38.30
C HIS A 264 22.36 -10.40 -38.61
N ILE A 265 21.63 -11.21 -37.85
CA ILE A 265 21.47 -12.64 -38.15
C ILE A 265 20.79 -12.82 -39.51
N LEU A 266 19.75 -12.04 -39.79
CA LEU A 266 19.04 -12.09 -41.06
C LEU A 266 19.92 -11.64 -42.23
N GLU A 267 20.72 -10.59 -42.05
CA GLU A 267 21.73 -10.14 -43.02
C GLU A 267 22.73 -11.25 -43.34
N TRP A 268 23.27 -11.93 -42.32
CA TRP A 268 24.16 -13.07 -42.51
C TRP A 268 23.52 -14.24 -43.24
N ILE A 269 22.25 -14.56 -42.93
CA ILE A 269 21.50 -15.60 -43.65
C ILE A 269 21.39 -15.25 -45.14
N ILE A 270 21.06 -13.99 -45.47
CA ILE A 270 20.98 -13.52 -46.86
C ILE A 270 22.34 -13.65 -47.56
N ILE A 271 23.43 -13.20 -46.92
CA ILE A 271 24.78 -13.28 -47.48
C ILE A 271 25.17 -14.74 -47.78
N VAL A 272 24.91 -15.67 -46.84
CA VAL A 272 25.21 -17.09 -47.01
C VAL A 272 24.37 -17.71 -48.14
N LEU A 273 23.09 -17.37 -48.24
CA LEU A 273 22.22 -17.85 -49.32
C LEU A 273 22.70 -17.34 -50.69
N LEU A 274 23.02 -16.04 -50.79
CA LEU A 274 23.54 -15.45 -52.03
C LEU A 274 24.88 -16.07 -52.45
N LEU A 275 25.78 -16.34 -51.50
CA LEU A 275 27.06 -16.99 -51.77
C LEU A 275 26.86 -18.43 -52.24
N THR A 276 25.92 -19.17 -51.63
CA THR A 276 25.58 -20.53 -52.04
C THR A 276 25.00 -20.55 -53.46
N GLN A 277 24.10 -19.62 -53.78
CA GLN A 277 23.54 -19.46 -55.12
C GLN A 277 24.64 -19.12 -56.15
N LEU A 278 25.56 -18.22 -55.81
CA LEU A 278 26.67 -17.85 -56.68
C LEU A 278 27.60 -19.05 -56.96
N LEU A 279 27.88 -19.87 -55.95
CA LEU A 279 28.67 -21.10 -56.10
C LEU A 279 27.97 -22.13 -57.01
N LEU A 280 26.65 -22.31 -56.84
CA LEU A 280 25.84 -23.19 -57.70
C LEU A 280 25.89 -22.74 -59.17
N TRP A 281 25.68 -21.45 -59.42
CA TRP A 281 25.77 -20.87 -60.77
C TRP A 281 27.17 -21.03 -61.36
N GLY A 282 28.22 -20.82 -60.56
CA GLY A 282 29.60 -21.03 -60.98
C GLY A 282 29.90 -22.49 -61.36
N PHE A 283 29.33 -23.45 -60.62
CA PHE A 283 29.46 -24.87 -60.92
C PHE A 283 28.72 -25.26 -62.21
N GLU A 284 27.50 -24.74 -62.42
CA GLU A 284 26.76 -24.93 -63.68
C GLU A 284 27.52 -24.37 -64.88
N LEU A 285 28.13 -23.19 -64.74
CA LEU A 285 28.98 -22.62 -65.78
C LEU A 285 30.20 -23.48 -66.09
N LEU A 286 30.92 -23.95 -65.08
CA LEU A 286 32.09 -24.82 -65.26
C LEU A 286 31.73 -26.18 -65.88
N THR A 287 30.60 -26.76 -65.47
CA THR A 287 30.13 -28.03 -66.04
C THR A 287 29.63 -27.87 -67.48
N SER A 288 28.98 -26.76 -67.81
CA SER A 288 28.54 -26.46 -69.19
C SER A 288 29.68 -26.11 -70.15
N ALA A 289 30.76 -25.48 -69.68
CA ALA A 289 31.92 -25.13 -70.50
C ALA A 289 32.90 -26.29 -70.73
N GLY A 290 32.76 -27.38 -69.98
CA GLY A 290 33.58 -28.60 -70.12
C GLY A 290 33.00 -29.66 -71.07
N GLN A 291 31.81 -29.43 -71.64
CA GLN A 291 31.21 -30.21 -72.72
C GLN A 291 31.45 -29.55 -74.06
#